data_AF-A0A7X6S0J5-F1
#
_entry.id   AF-A0A7X6S0J5-F1
#
_cell.length_a   1.000
_cell.length_b   1.000
_cell.length_c   1.000
_cell.angle_alpha   90.00
_cell.angle_beta   90.00
_cell.angle_gamma   90.00
#
_symmetry.space_group_name_H-M   'P 1'
#
loop_
_entity.id
_entity.type
_entity.pdbx_description
1 polymer ?
#
loop_
_entity_poly.entity_id
_entity_poly.type
_entity_poly.pdbx_seq_one_letter_code
_entity_poly.pdbx_strand_id
1 'polypeptide(L)'
;MKPILAMGFLVTAVTAVAFAPVAAADENSYLQRIEPRMAQLTRDQILTEGHKVCQLTRSGHPSSDAIPIVVEDLAISVPAAVDIIIAAAGELGC
;
A
#
# COMPACT_ATOMS: atom_id res chain seq x y z
N MET A 1 61.93 -9.06 -18.36
CA MET A 1 61.60 -7.62 -18.40
C MET A 1 60.08 -7.49 -18.28
N LYS A 2 59.62 -6.81 -17.23
CA LYS A 2 58.24 -6.33 -17.01
C LYS A 2 58.44 -4.86 -16.63
N PRO A 3 57.63 -3.89 -17.10
CA PRO A 3 56.40 -3.54 -16.37
C PRO A 3 55.31 -2.97 -17.34
N ILE A 4 54.00 -2.80 -17.05
CA ILE A 4 53.24 -1.81 -16.24
C ILE A 4 51.80 -1.96 -16.84
N LEU A 5 50.75 -2.42 -16.18
CA LEU A 5 49.93 -1.82 -15.10
C LEU A 5 49.03 -0.65 -15.56
N ALA A 6 47.73 -0.91 -15.73
CA ALA A 6 46.60 0.02 -15.52
C ALA A 6 45.31 -0.80 -15.71
N MET A 7 44.65 -1.36 -14.70
CA MET A 7 43.99 -0.73 -13.55
C MET A 7 43.04 0.39 -13.98
N GLY A 8 41.75 0.05 -14.09
CA GLY A 8 40.69 1.04 -14.30
C GLY A 8 39.38 0.49 -14.85
N PHE A 9 38.85 -0.61 -14.30
CA PHE A 9 37.44 -0.95 -14.54
C PHE A 9 36.62 -0.38 -13.38
N LEU A 10 36.17 0.86 -13.53
CA LEU A 10 35.18 1.48 -12.65
C LEU A 10 33.84 0.79 -12.91
N VAL A 11 33.53 -0.24 -12.11
CA VAL A 11 32.18 -0.81 -12.03
C VAL A 11 31.33 0.18 -11.25
N THR A 12 30.59 1.03 -11.94
CA THR A 12 29.48 1.76 -11.33
C THR A 12 28.40 0.75 -10.98
N ALA A 13 28.34 0.34 -9.71
CA ALA A 13 27.28 -0.50 -9.18
C ALA A 13 25.95 0.28 -9.24
N VAL A 14 25.17 0.06 -10.30
CA VAL A 14 23.77 0.46 -10.34
C VAL A 14 23.03 -0.48 -9.40
N THR A 15 22.77 -0.04 -8.17
CA THR A 15 21.91 -0.76 -7.24
C THR A 15 20.48 -0.70 -7.80
N ALA A 16 20.12 -1.68 -8.62
CA ALA A 16 18.74 -1.92 -8.98
C ALA A 16 17.99 -2.25 -7.69
N VAL A 17 17.20 -1.28 -7.20
CA VAL A 17 16.24 -1.54 -6.13
C VAL A 17 15.21 -2.47 -6.73
N ALA A 18 15.35 -3.77 -6.46
CA ALA A 18 14.33 -4.75 -6.81
C ALA A 18 13.09 -4.39 -5.99
N PHE A 19 12.16 -3.65 -6.58
CA PHE A 19 10.81 -3.58 -6.08
C PHE A 19 10.28 -5.00 -6.15
N ALA A 20 10.26 -5.71 -5.02
CA ALA A 20 9.56 -6.97 -4.94
C ALA A 20 8.15 -6.71 -5.48
N PRO A 21 7.64 -7.53 -6.42
CA PRO A 21 6.26 -7.40 -6.85
C PRO A 21 5.41 -7.51 -5.58
N VAL A 22 4.72 -6.43 -5.23
CA VAL A 22 3.65 -6.52 -4.26
C VAL A 22 2.74 -7.63 -4.78
N ALA A 23 2.56 -8.69 -3.99
CA ALA A 23 1.61 -9.74 -4.32
C ALA A 23 0.33 -9.04 -4.75
N ALA A 24 -0.10 -9.29 -5.99
CA ALA A 24 -1.04 -8.43 -6.70
C ALA A 24 -2.21 -8.07 -5.77
N ALA A 25 -2.22 -6.84 -5.28
CA ALA A 25 -3.34 -6.29 -4.54
C ALA A 25 -4.55 -6.38 -5.46
N ASP A 26 -5.60 -7.06 -5.05
CA ASP A 26 -6.80 -7.15 -5.84
C ASP A 26 -7.66 -5.91 -5.57
N GLU A 27 -7.21 -4.78 -6.12
CA GLU A 27 -7.92 -3.49 -6.04
C GLU A 27 -9.35 -3.61 -6.56
N ASN A 28 -9.57 -4.47 -7.55
CA ASN A 28 -10.90 -4.68 -8.11
C ASN A 28 -11.80 -5.42 -7.12
N SER A 29 -11.33 -6.50 -6.47
CA SER A 29 -12.09 -7.20 -5.42
C SER A 29 -12.31 -6.31 -4.19
N TYR A 30 -11.32 -5.49 -3.82
CA TYR A 30 -11.45 -4.47 -2.79
C TYR A 30 -12.60 -3.48 -3.10
N LEU A 31 -12.61 -2.92 -4.31
CA LEU A 31 -13.64 -2.00 -4.76
C LEU A 31 -15.02 -2.65 -4.85
N GLN A 32 -15.12 -3.86 -5.39
CA GLN A 32 -16.38 -4.61 -5.47
C GLN A 32 -17.00 -4.85 -4.08
N ARG A 33 -16.19 -4.96 -3.03
CA ARG A 33 -16.63 -5.16 -1.65
C ARG A 33 -17.07 -3.86 -0.96
N ILE A 34 -16.56 -2.70 -1.38
CA ILE A 34 -16.79 -1.41 -0.70
C ILE A 34 -17.77 -0.51 -1.46
N GLU A 35 -17.65 -0.37 -2.78
CA GLU A 35 -18.50 0.52 -3.61
C GLU A 35 -20.02 0.32 -3.33
N PRO A 36 -20.55 -0.92 -3.19
CA PRO A 36 -21.99 -1.12 -2.93
C PRO A 36 -22.47 -0.60 -1.56
N ARG A 37 -21.55 -0.47 -0.59
CA ARG A 37 -21.86 -0.06 0.79
C ARG A 37 -21.58 1.41 1.04
N MET A 38 -20.88 2.07 0.12
CA MET A 38 -20.37 3.44 0.28
C MET A 38 -20.61 4.26 -0.98
N ALA A 39 -21.87 4.33 -1.42
CA ALA A 39 -22.25 5.07 -2.63
C ALA A 39 -21.90 6.56 -2.60
N GLN A 40 -21.72 7.13 -1.40
CA GLN A 40 -21.26 8.51 -1.23
C GLN A 40 -19.77 8.73 -1.51
N LEU A 41 -18.97 7.66 -1.56
CA LEU A 41 -17.52 7.75 -1.77
C LEU A 41 -17.17 7.51 -3.23
N THR A 42 -16.14 8.21 -3.68
CA THR A 42 -15.53 7.95 -4.99
C THR A 42 -14.61 6.74 -4.92
N ARG A 43 -14.42 6.09 -6.07
CA ARG A 43 -13.45 5.00 -6.23
C ARG A 43 -12.04 5.39 -5.77
N ASP A 44 -11.60 6.60 -6.09
CA ASP A 44 -10.28 7.11 -5.70
C ASP A 44 -10.16 7.30 -4.18
N GLN A 45 -11.22 7.79 -3.51
CA GLN A 45 -11.25 7.88 -2.05
C GLN A 45 -11.12 6.50 -1.41
N ILE A 46 -11.87 5.52 -1.92
CA ILE A 46 -11.83 4.14 -1.42
C ILE A 46 -10.42 3.56 -1.57
N LEU A 47 -9.83 3.63 -2.77
CA LEU A 47 -8.47 3.12 -3.01
C LEU A 47 -7.41 3.84 -2.19
N THR A 48 -7.48 5.17 -2.12
CA THR A 48 -6.52 5.97 -1.36
C THR A 48 -6.52 5.57 0.11
N GLU A 49 -7.69 5.41 0.72
CA GLU A 49 -7.80 4.99 2.12
C GLU A 49 -7.38 3.54 2.33
N GLY A 50 -7.76 2.62 1.45
CA GLY A 50 -7.30 1.23 1.53
C GLY A 50 -5.77 1.12 1.51
N HIS A 51 -5.11 1.91 0.64
CA HIS A 51 -3.65 1.96 0.58
C HIS A 51 -3.00 2.61 1.80
N LYS A 52 -3.62 3.65 2.37
CA LYS A 52 -3.17 4.24 3.66
C LYS A 52 -3.24 3.23 4.80
N VAL A 53 -4.34 2.47 4.91
CA VAL A 53 -4.48 1.38 5.89
C VAL A 53 -3.33 0.40 5.72
N CYS A 54 -3.08 -0.07 4.49
CA CYS A 54 -2.00 -1.02 4.24
C CYS A 54 -0.61 -0.45 4.53
N GLN A 55 -0.37 0.83 4.24
CA GLN A 55 0.88 1.50 4.58
C GLN A 55 1.09 1.55 6.11
N LEU A 56 0.03 1.86 6.85
CA LEU A 56 0.05 1.88 8.31
C LEU A 56 0.38 0.48 8.86
N THR A 57 -0.32 -0.57 8.41
CA THR A 57 -0.06 -1.95 8.83
C THR A 57 1.37 -2.41 8.50
N ARG A 58 1.85 -2.11 7.28
CA ARG A 58 3.24 -2.44 6.88
C ARG A 58 4.30 -1.71 7.68
N SER A 59 3.96 -0.59 8.31
CA SER A 59 4.86 0.15 9.21
C SER A 59 4.92 -0.43 10.64
N GLY A 60 4.20 -1.52 10.91
CA GLY A 60 4.19 -2.21 12.20
C GLY A 60 3.09 -1.74 13.17
N HIS A 61 2.21 -0.85 12.74
CA HIS A 61 1.05 -0.43 13.51
C HIS A 61 -0.10 -1.44 13.33
N PRO A 62 -0.90 -1.71 14.37
CA PRO A 62 -2.10 -2.51 14.23
C PRO A 62 -3.14 -1.81 13.36
N SER A 63 -3.94 -2.57 12.60
CA SER A 63 -4.96 -2.01 11.71
C SER A 63 -6.03 -1.18 12.43
N SER A 64 -6.22 -1.37 13.75
CA SER A 64 -7.11 -0.55 14.59
C SER A 64 -6.71 0.92 14.64
N ASP A 65 -5.42 1.22 14.46
CA ASP A 65 -4.90 2.59 14.49
C ASP A 65 -5.35 3.39 13.25
N ALA A 66 -5.82 2.71 12.20
CA ALA A 66 -6.37 3.34 11.01
C ALA A 66 -7.81 3.83 11.20
N ILE A 67 -8.52 3.42 12.26
CA ILE A 67 -9.93 3.81 12.49
C ILE A 67 -10.10 5.34 12.51
N PRO A 68 -9.38 6.11 13.37
CA PRO A 68 -9.54 7.57 13.39
C PRO A 68 -9.17 8.21 12.04
N ILE A 69 -8.13 7.69 11.37
CA ILE A 69 -7.66 8.19 10.08
C ILE A 69 -8.75 8.08 9.02
N VAL A 70 -9.32 6.88 8.84
CA VAL A 70 -10.34 6.61 7.82
C VAL A 70 -11.65 7.35 8.12
N VAL A 71 -12.02 7.46 9.41
CA VAL A 71 -13.19 8.23 9.84
C VAL A 71 -13.04 9.71 9.49
N GLU A 72 -11.89 10.30 9.79
CA GLU A 72 -11.63 11.73 9.53
C GLU A 72 -11.44 12.02 8.05
N ASP A 73 -10.70 11.20 7.31
CA ASP A 73 -10.40 11.43 5.89
C ASP A 73 -11.64 11.29 4.98
N LEU A 74 -12.58 10.41 5.35
CA LEU A 74 -13.79 10.15 4.55
C LEU A 74 -15.07 10.74 5.15
N ALA A 75 -15.01 11.31 6.35
CA ALA A 75 -16.18 11.77 7.11
C ALA A 75 -17.28 10.70 7.23
N ILE A 76 -16.88 9.45 7.54
CA ILE A 76 -17.79 8.30 7.68
C ILE A 76 -17.91 7.82 9.12
N SER A 77 -18.86 6.94 9.38
CA SER A 77 -19.03 6.33 10.70
C SER A 77 -17.92 5.30 10.98
N VAL A 78 -17.61 5.09 12.27
CA VAL A 78 -16.67 4.04 12.73
C VAL A 78 -16.95 2.65 12.11
N PRO A 79 -18.20 2.12 12.08
CA PRO A 79 -18.45 0.82 11.45
C PRO A 79 -18.15 0.81 9.95
N ALA A 80 -18.38 1.91 9.23
CA ALA A 80 -18.00 2.02 7.83
C ALA A 80 -16.47 2.05 7.67
N ALA A 81 -15.74 2.75 8.55
CA ALA A 81 -14.28 2.72 8.54
C ALA A 81 -13.72 1.31 8.80
N VAL A 82 -14.30 0.55 9.74
CA VAL A 82 -13.92 -0.84 10.00
C VAL A 82 -14.13 -1.72 8.76
N ASP A 83 -15.20 -1.51 8.00
CA ASP A 83 -15.44 -2.23 6.74
C ASP A 83 -14.33 -1.97 5.70
N ILE A 84 -13.86 -0.73 5.56
CA ILE A 84 -12.72 -0.37 4.71
C ILE A 84 -11.45 -1.08 5.18
N ILE A 85 -11.17 -1.07 6.49
CA ILE A 85 -9.95 -1.64 7.07
C ILE A 85 -9.89 -3.15 6.86
N ILE A 86 -11.00 -3.86 7.12
CA ILE A 86 -11.07 -5.31 6.94
C ILE A 86 -10.95 -5.69 5.47
N ALA A 87 -11.59 -4.93 4.57
CA ALA A 87 -11.48 -5.18 3.14
C ALA A 87 -10.07 -4.88 2.62
N ALA A 88 -9.41 -3.82 3.10
CA ALA A 88 -8.04 -3.51 2.71
C ALA A 88 -7.08 -4.63 3.13
N ALA A 89 -7.17 -5.09 4.38
CA ALA A 89 -6.36 -6.22 4.85
C ALA A 89 -6.61 -7.50 4.02
N GLY A 90 -7.88 -7.82 3.75
CA GLY A 90 -8.22 -9.03 2.99
C GLY A 90 -7.79 -9.01 1.53
N GLU A 91 -8.08 -7.91 0.82
CA GLU A 91 -8.00 -7.87 -0.65
C GLU A 91 -6.72 -7.18 -1.16
N LEU A 92 -6.17 -6.22 -0.41
CA LEU A 92 -4.96 -5.47 -0.81
C LEU A 92 -3.65 -6.09 -0.27
N GLY A 93 -3.75 -7.18 0.50
CA GLY A 93 -2.59 -7.95 0.96
C GLY A 93 -1.75 -7.23 2.01
N CYS A 94 -2.41 -6.53 2.92
CA CYS A 94 -1.83 -6.08 4.19
C CYS A 94 -2.39 -6.92 5.35
#